data_AF-A0A8T0XNW2-F1
#
_entry.id   AF-A0A8T0XNW2-F1
#
_cell.length_a   1.000
_cell.length_b   1.000
_cell.length_c   1.000
_cell.angle_alpha   90.00
_cell.angle_beta   90.00
_cell.angle_gamma   90.00
#
_symmetry.space_group_name_H-M   'P 1'
#
loop_
_entity.id
_entity.type
_entity.pdbx_description
1 polymer ?
#
loop_
_entity_poly.entity_id
_entity_poly.type
_entity_poly.pdbx_seq_one_letter_code
_entity_poly.pdbx_strand_id
1 'polypeptide(L)' 'MGTKSRLETQQRKGLGSLILLTLWRLWNERNNRIFRHEEVPVTRCIAAIKEDSRLWVFAGAKDLGSLVDPTS' A
#
# COMPACT_ATOMS: atom_id res chain seq x y z
N MET A 1 17.24 -11.62 -22.80
CA MET A 1 16.96 -10.17 -22.86
C MET A 1 15.51 -9.81 -22.43
N GLY A 2 14.85 -10.59 -21.53
CA GLY A 2 13.40 -10.44 -21.24
C GLY A 2 13.00 -10.31 -19.76
N THR A 3 13.95 -10.26 -18.83
CA THR A 3 13.68 -10.23 -17.37
C THR A 3 13.57 -8.81 -16.80
N LYS A 4 14.35 -7.85 -17.32
CA LYS A 4 14.32 -6.44 -16.88
C LYS A 4 12.96 -5.77 -17.12
N SER A 5 12.40 -5.91 -18.32
CA SER A 5 11.10 -5.30 -18.67
C SER A 5 9.94 -5.86 -17.85
N ARG A 6 10.02 -7.13 -17.46
CA ARG A 6 9.00 -7.80 -16.64
C ARG A 6 9.02 -7.28 -15.20
N LEU A 7 10.21 -7.09 -14.62
CA LEU A 7 10.39 -6.48 -13.29
C LEU A 7 9.86 -5.05 -13.25
N GLU A 8 10.17 -4.22 -14.25
CA GLU A 8 9.66 -2.84 -14.33
C GLU A 8 8.12 -2.80 -14.42
N THR A 9 7.53 -3.70 -15.19
CA THR A 9 6.07 -3.80 -15.29
C THR A 9 5.44 -4.23 -13.96
N GLN A 10 6.08 -5.17 -13.26
CA GLN A 10 5.65 -5.67 -11.96
C GLN A 10 5.70 -4.57 -10.89
N GLN A 11 6.78 -3.79 -10.86
CA GLN A 11 6.94 -2.65 -9.95
C GLN A 11 5.90 -1.55 -10.22
N ARG A 12 5.57 -1.27 -11.49
CA ARG A 12 4.49 -0.32 -11.83
C ARG A 12 3.14 -0.77 -11.30
N LYS A 13 2.83 -2.07 -11.39
CA LYS A 13 1.60 -2.64 -10.82
C LYS A 13 1.60 -2.54 -9.29
N GLY A 14 2.71 -2.89 -8.65
CA GLY A 14 2.89 -2.75 -7.20
C GLY A 14 2.71 -1.31 -6.72
N LEU A 15 3.24 -0.34 -7.47
CA LEU A 15 3.05 1.08 -7.18
C LEU A 15 1.58 1.49 -7.28
N GLY A 16 0.85 1.01 -8.29
CA GLY A 16 -0.59 1.23 -8.42
C GLY A 16 -1.37 0.71 -7.20
N SER A 17 -1.05 -0.50 -6.72
CA SER A 17 -1.65 -1.07 -5.51
C SER A 17 -1.34 -0.25 -4.26
N LEU A 18 -0.09 0.22 -4.10
CA LEU A 18 0.31 1.04 -2.95
C LEU A 18 -0.38 2.42 -2.95
N ILE A 19 -0.52 3.06 -4.13
CA ILE A 19 -1.26 4.31 -4.28
C ILE A 19 -2.73 4.09 -3.89
N LEU A 20 -3.35 3.01 -4.37
CA LEU A 20 -4.74 2.69 -4.05
C LEU A 20 -4.94 2.47 -2.54
N LEU A 21 -4.05 1.71 -1.90
CA LEU A 21 -4.06 1.50 -0.44
C LEU A 21 -3.95 2.82 0.34
N THR A 22 -3.05 3.70 -0.11
CA THR A 22 -2.84 5.01 0.50
C THR A 22 -4.08 5.89 0.37
N LEU A 23 -4.68 5.96 -0.83
CA LEU A 23 -5.90 6.72 -1.08
C LEU A 23 -7.08 6.18 -0.27
N TRP A 24 -7.23 4.86 -0.19
CA TRP A 24 -8.27 4.21 0.60
C TRP A 24 -8.12 4.53 2.10
N ARG A 25 -6.91 4.48 2.63
CA ARG A 25 -6.63 4.87 4.03
C ARG A 25 -6.92 6.33 4.31
N LEU A 26 -6.54 7.24 3.40
CA LEU A 26 -6.81 8.66 3.55
C LEU A 26 -8.32 8.97 3.50
N TRP A 27 -9.06 8.26 2.64
CA TRP A 27 -10.51 8.37 2.58
C TRP A 27 -11.17 7.89 3.88
N ASN A 28 -10.75 6.74 4.41
CA ASN A 28 -11.24 6.25 5.70
C ASN A 28 -10.93 7.22 6.85
N GLU A 29 -9.74 7.82 6.87
CA GLU A 29 -9.38 8.81 7.89
C GLU A 29 -10.28 10.05 7.82
N ARG A 30 -10.52 10.57 6.60
CA ARG A 30 -11.46 11.68 6.40
C ARG A 30 -12.86 11.33 6.90
N ASN A 31 -13.33 10.11 6.65
CA ASN A 31 -14.62 9.66 7.16
C ASN A 31 -14.62 9.55 8.68
N ASN A 32 -13.56 9.04 9.29
CA ASN A 32 -13.44 8.97 10.74
C ASN A 32 -13.56 10.38 11.36
N ARG A 33 -12.85 11.36 10.79
CA ARG A 33 -12.89 12.75 11.26
C ARG A 33 -14.27 13.41 11.09
N ILE A 34 -14.97 13.12 10.00
CA ILE A 34 -16.30 13.71 9.73
C ILE A 34 -17.39 13.05 10.58
N PHE A 35 -17.42 11.72 10.64
CA PHE A 35 -18.54 10.98 11.22
C PHE A 35 -18.33 10.60 12.69
N ARG A 36 -17.08 10.48 13.14
CA ARG A 36 -16.73 10.09 14.52
C ARG A 36 -16.02 11.19 15.30
N HIS A 37 -15.71 12.32 14.66
CA HIS A 37 -14.95 13.43 15.25
C HIS A 37 -13.60 13.00 15.85
N GLU A 38 -13.06 11.91 15.34
CA GLU A 38 -11.78 11.35 15.74
C GLU A 38 -10.72 11.71 14.70
N GLU A 39 -9.56 12.17 15.16
CA GLU A 39 -8.41 12.44 14.30
C GLU A 39 -7.27 11.49 14.65
N VAL A 40 -6.74 10.82 13.63
CA VAL A 40 -5.59 9.93 13.77
C VAL A 40 -4.33 10.68 13.31
N PRO A 41 -3.26 10.66 14.11
CA PRO A 41 -1.99 11.26 13.71
C PRO A 41 -1.50 10.66 12.38
N VAL A 42 -0.90 11.49 11.52
CA VAL A 42 -0.35 11.06 10.23
C VAL A 42 0.63 9.87 10.39
N THR A 43 1.39 9.83 11.48
CA THR A 43 2.30 8.72 11.81
C THR A 43 1.57 7.39 11.98
N ARG A 44 0.38 7.39 12.59
CA ARG A 44 -0.47 6.20 12.73
C ARG A 44 -1.08 5.79 11.39
N CYS A 45 -1.49 6.74 10.55
CA CYS A 45 -1.96 6.44 9.18
C CYS A 45 -0.85 5.78 8.35
N ILE A 46 0.38 6.28 8.40
CA ILE A 46 1.54 5.68 7.72
C ILE A 46 1.82 4.28 8.26
N ALA A 47 1.75 4.07 9.58
CA ALA A 47 1.93 2.76 10.18
C ALA A 47 0.87 1.75 9.68
N ALA A 48 -0.39 2.16 9.62
CA ALA A 48 -1.49 1.35 9.11
C ALA A 48 -1.31 0.99 7.62
N ILE A 49 -0.87 1.93 6.77
CA ILE A 49 -0.57 1.64 5.35
C ILE A 49 0.54 0.58 5.22
N LYS A 50 1.60 0.68 6.04
CA LYS A 50 2.69 -0.31 6.05
C LYS A 50 2.19 -1.68 6.51
N GLU A 51 1.30 -1.72 7.50
CA GLU A 51 0.70 -2.96 8.00
C GLU A 51 -0.21 -3.61 6.97
N ASP A 52 -1.09 -2.85 6.32
CA ASP A 52 -1.90 -3.35 5.22
C ASP A 52 -1.06 -3.86 4.06
N SER A 53 0.02 -3.15 3.73
CA SER A 53 0.94 -3.57 2.67
C SER A 53 1.53 -4.95 2.99
N ARG A 54 1.98 -5.18 4.24
CA ARG A 54 2.47 -6.49 4.69
C ARG A 54 1.38 -7.56 4.64
N LEU A 55 0.17 -7.24 5.10
CA LEU A 55 -0.96 -8.18 5.07
C LEU A 55 -1.34 -8.58 3.64
N TRP A 56 -1.31 -7.64 2.71
CA TRP A 56 -1.62 -7.91 1.30
C TRP A 56 -0.54 -8.75 0.64
N VAL A 57 0.75 -8.47 0.94
CA VAL A 57 1.86 -9.32 0.50
C VAL A 57 1.72 -10.73 1.05
N PHE A 58 1.42 -10.87 2.34
CA PHE A 58 1.16 -12.16 2.97
C PHE A 58 -0.03 -12.89 2.33
N ALA A 59 -1.07 -12.17 1.92
CA ALA A 59 -2.21 -12.69 1.17
C ALA A 59 -1.92 -12.98 -0.32
N GLY A 60 -0.69 -12.76 -0.79
CA GLY A 60 -0.24 -13.12 -2.13
C GLY A 60 -0.17 -11.97 -3.14
N ALA A 61 -0.20 -10.71 -2.72
CA ALA A 61 0.01 -9.55 -3.59
C ALA A 61 1.48 -9.41 -4.02
N LYS A 62 1.94 -10.30 -4.92
CA LYS A 62 3.34 -10.39 -5.38
C LYS A 62 3.87 -9.12 -6.05
N ASP A 63 3.01 -8.42 -6.79
CA ASP A 63 3.38 -7.15 -7.44
C ASP A 63 3.71 -6.08 -6.39
N LEU A 64 2.91 -5.99 -5.33
CA LEU A 64 3.17 -5.11 -4.18
C LEU A 64 4.44 -5.53 -3.43
N GLY A 65 4.62 -6.85 -3.22
CA GLY A 65 5.81 -7.43 -2.59
C GLY A 65 7.10 -6.98 -3.26
N SER A 66 7.15 -7.01 -4.59
CA SER A 66 8.33 -6.56 -5.34
C SER A 66 8.71 -5.07 -5.18
N LEU A 67 7.83 -4.27 -4.60
CA LEU A 67 8.08 -2.86 -4.29
C LEU A 67 8.41 -2.62 -2.82
N VAL A 68 7.72 -3.30 -1.90
CA VAL A 68 7.83 -3.04 -0.45
C VAL A 68 8.79 -3.97 0.28
N ASP A 69 9.09 -5.13 -0.33
CA ASP A 69 10.06 -6.11 0.14
C ASP A 69 10.79 -6.72 -1.07
N PRO A 70 11.79 -6.04 -1.64
CA PRO A 70 12.49 -6.48 -2.85
C PRO A 70 13.30 -7.78 -2.66
N THR A 71 13.27 -8.39 -1.47
CA THR A 71 13.97 -9.63 -1.11
C THR A 71 13.09 -10.88 -1.02
N SER A 72 11.76 -10.75 -1.16
CA SER A 72 10.79 -11.87 -1.14
C SER A 72 10.62 -12.59 -2.48
#